data_AF-A0A8H7PRA9-F1
#
_entry.id   AF-A0A8H7PRA9-F1
#
_cell.length_a   1.000
_cell.length_b   1.000
_cell.length_c   1.000
_cell.angle_alpha   90.00
_cell.angle_beta   90.00
_cell.angle_gamma   90.00
#
_symmetry.space_group_name_H-M   'P 1'
#
loop_
_entity.id
_entity.type
_entity.pdbx_description
1 polymer ?
#
loop_
_entity_poly.entity_id
_entity_poly.type
_entity_poly.pdbx_seq_one_letter_code
_entity_poly.pdbx_strand_id
1 'polypeptide(L)'
;MTSERSTAESGVRAEGDALPSYLRILPDFRVVLCITHSCCYTLQNLSRHLLEKHQLKSRERQRIESSSQLNDIATSMTEVVQPHDGINEIRGLPTVPGFICDRAKCDHPKCDHAECDHPKCDFRSTNENQIRKHYNKEHQWKVAKHGDMPWDEAYLQTLFQQNQRRHYFVVVLEDQVYESSNPPYIYPRANASNNAPDSSPPPVPENVQDEIMRRYRRVLAMS
;
A
#
# COMPACT_ATOMS: atom_id res chain seq x y z
N MET A 1 12.98 12.43 -73.13
CA MET A 1 12.55 13.42 -72.11
C MET A 1 11.31 12.88 -71.44
N THR A 2 11.51 12.00 -70.46
CA THR A 2 10.46 11.30 -69.71
C THR A 2 10.15 12.11 -68.45
N SER A 3 8.88 12.50 -68.33
CA SER A 3 8.34 13.29 -67.23
C SER A 3 8.02 12.35 -66.07
N GLU A 4 8.77 12.44 -64.98
CA GLU A 4 8.53 11.70 -63.74
C GLU A 4 7.48 12.43 -62.91
N ARG A 5 6.31 11.81 -62.79
CA ARG A 5 5.19 12.29 -61.98
C ARG A 5 5.45 11.88 -60.54
N SER A 6 5.92 12.83 -59.74
CA SER A 6 6.08 12.73 -58.29
C SER A 6 4.71 12.49 -57.64
N THR A 7 4.50 11.30 -57.09
CA THR A 7 3.40 10.99 -56.17
C THR A 7 3.84 11.36 -54.76
N ALA A 8 3.31 12.49 -54.27
CA ALA A 8 3.35 12.83 -52.86
C ALA A 8 2.31 11.96 -52.12
N GLU A 9 2.78 10.88 -51.48
CA GLU A 9 2.00 10.15 -50.49
C GLU A 9 1.93 11.00 -49.21
N SER A 10 0.80 11.66 -49.03
CA SER A 10 0.43 12.30 -47.77
C SER A 10 0.15 11.21 -46.73
N GLY A 11 1.05 11.06 -45.77
CA GLY A 11 0.89 10.19 -44.61
C GLY A 11 -0.25 10.66 -43.71
N VAL A 12 -1.42 10.06 -43.87
CA VAL A 12 -2.50 10.11 -42.87
C VAL A 12 -2.08 9.21 -41.71
N ARG A 13 -1.55 9.81 -40.64
CA ARG A 13 -1.31 9.10 -39.37
C ARG A 13 -2.66 8.69 -38.79
N ALA A 14 -2.79 7.42 -38.44
CA ALA A 14 -3.97 6.83 -37.84
C ALA A 14 -4.28 7.47 -36.47
N GLU A 15 -5.16 8.47 -36.46
CA GLU A 15 -5.68 9.14 -35.25
C GLU A 15 -6.74 8.28 -34.51
N GLY A 16 -6.81 6.98 -34.81
CA GLY A 16 -7.95 6.12 -34.48
C GLY A 16 -7.79 5.19 -33.27
N ASP A 17 -6.58 5.08 -32.71
CA ASP A 17 -6.29 4.04 -31.68
C ASP A 17 -5.72 4.61 -30.37
N ALA A 18 -5.82 5.93 -30.16
CA ALA A 18 -5.40 6.54 -28.91
C ALA A 18 -6.45 6.31 -27.81
N LEU A 19 -6.02 5.79 -26.66
CA LEU A 19 -6.85 5.75 -25.47
C LEU A 19 -7.16 7.17 -24.95
N PRO A 20 -8.35 7.39 -24.36
CA PRO A 20 -8.65 8.65 -23.69
C PRO A 20 -7.64 9.00 -22.61
N SER A 21 -7.33 10.29 -22.43
CA SER A 21 -6.31 10.77 -21.49
C SER A 21 -6.56 10.42 -20.02
N TYR A 22 -7.80 10.10 -19.65
CA TYR A 22 -8.15 9.63 -18.31
C TYR A 22 -7.89 8.13 -18.10
N LEU A 23 -7.53 7.37 -19.14
CA LEU A 23 -7.11 5.98 -19.05
C LEU A 23 -5.61 5.87 -19.23
N ARG A 24 -4.97 5.10 -18.37
CA ARG A 24 -3.54 4.79 -18.47
C ARG A 24 -3.32 3.30 -18.27
N ILE A 25 -2.55 2.68 -19.16
CA ILE A 25 -2.16 1.28 -19.01
C ILE A 25 -1.05 1.19 -17.98
N LEU A 26 -1.17 0.20 -17.08
CA LEU A 26 -0.11 -0.23 -16.18
C LEU A 26 0.36 -1.62 -16.65
N PRO A 27 1.36 -1.70 -17.53
CA PRO A 27 1.71 -2.94 -18.21
C PRO A 27 2.21 -4.01 -17.25
N ASP A 28 3.02 -3.64 -16.25
CA ASP A 28 3.60 -4.55 -15.25
C ASP A 28 2.53 -5.28 -14.43
N PHE A 29 1.37 -4.66 -14.27
CA PHE A 29 0.24 -5.20 -13.52
C PHE A 29 -0.89 -5.72 -14.43
N ARG A 30 -0.75 -5.53 -15.75
CA ARG A 30 -1.73 -5.87 -16.79
C ARG A 30 -3.12 -5.30 -16.51
N VAL A 31 -3.20 -4.05 -16.07
CA VAL A 31 -4.49 -3.37 -15.77
C VAL A 31 -4.55 -1.98 -16.39
N VAL A 32 -5.77 -1.45 -16.51
CA VAL A 32 -6.01 -0.07 -16.93
C VAL A 32 -6.40 0.76 -15.70
N LEU A 33 -5.61 1.79 -15.42
CA LEU A 33 -5.92 2.81 -14.42
C LEU A 33 -6.83 3.87 -15.04
N CYS A 34 -7.98 4.13 -14.41
CA CYS A 34 -8.71 5.37 -14.63
C CYS A 34 -8.17 6.45 -13.68
N ILE A 35 -7.49 7.46 -14.21
CA ILE A 35 -6.87 8.53 -13.43
C ILE A 35 -7.95 9.38 -12.73
N THR A 36 -9.08 9.64 -13.40
CA THR A 36 -10.18 10.45 -12.85
C THR A 36 -10.82 9.82 -11.62
N HIS A 37 -10.86 8.49 -11.56
CA HIS A 37 -11.53 7.75 -10.49
C HIS A 37 -10.54 7.00 -9.58
N SER A 38 -9.24 7.13 -9.85
CA SER A 38 -8.14 6.54 -9.10
C SER A 38 -8.31 5.04 -8.81
N CYS A 39 -8.75 4.27 -9.80
CA CYS A 39 -9.01 2.83 -9.67
C CYS A 39 -8.58 2.08 -10.93
N CYS A 40 -8.08 0.86 -10.76
CA CYS A 40 -7.72 -0.02 -11.86
C CYS A 40 -8.88 -0.94 -12.27
N TYR A 41 -8.82 -1.37 -13.54
CA TYR A 41 -9.81 -2.19 -14.21
C TYR A 41 -9.14 -3.25 -15.08
N THR A 42 -9.76 -4.43 -15.13
CA THR A 42 -9.51 -5.48 -16.12
C THR A 42 -10.44 -5.29 -17.31
N LEU A 43 -10.24 -6.01 -18.42
CA LEU A 43 -11.14 -5.85 -19.58
C LEU A 43 -12.60 -6.17 -19.23
N GLN A 44 -12.84 -7.18 -18.40
CA GLN A 44 -14.20 -7.59 -18.01
C GLN A 44 -14.99 -6.50 -17.25
N ASN A 45 -14.31 -5.61 -16.50
CA ASN A 45 -14.98 -4.60 -15.69
C ASN A 45 -14.81 -3.16 -16.23
N LEU A 46 -13.92 -2.95 -17.21
CA LEU A 46 -13.71 -1.66 -17.87
C LEU A 46 -14.97 -1.16 -18.56
N SER A 47 -15.68 -2.01 -19.32
CA SER A 47 -16.90 -1.62 -20.05
C SER A 47 -17.97 -1.00 -19.17
N ARG A 48 -18.18 -1.64 -18.00
CA ARG A 48 -19.15 -1.20 -17.00
C ARG A 48 -18.71 0.11 -16.37
N HIS A 49 -17.42 0.25 -16.04
CA HIS A 49 -16.87 1.50 -15.53
C HIS A 49 -17.08 2.65 -16.51
N LEU A 50 -16.76 2.46 -17.78
CA LEU A 50 -16.92 3.48 -18.82
C LEU A 50 -18.39 3.90 -18.99
N LEU A 51 -19.33 2.98 -18.81
CA LEU A 51 -20.76 3.28 -18.82
C LEU A 51 -21.20 4.04 -17.57
N GLU A 52 -20.90 3.53 -16.39
CA GLU A 52 -21.44 4.06 -15.13
C GLU A 52 -20.78 5.37 -14.70
N LYS A 53 -19.49 5.53 -14.98
CA LYS A 53 -18.68 6.65 -14.48
C LYS A 53 -18.36 7.69 -15.55
N HIS A 54 -18.17 7.26 -16.79
CA HIS A 54 -17.91 8.17 -17.92
C HIS A 54 -19.11 8.34 -18.85
N GLN A 55 -20.23 7.63 -18.61
CA GLN A 55 -21.48 7.75 -19.38
C GLN A 55 -21.30 7.53 -20.89
N LEU A 56 -20.30 6.72 -21.28
CA LEU A 56 -19.99 6.49 -22.68
C LEU A 56 -21.04 5.61 -23.38
N LYS A 57 -21.36 5.96 -24.62
CA LYS A 57 -22.29 5.18 -25.45
C LYS A 57 -21.63 3.88 -25.90
N SER A 58 -22.45 2.90 -26.28
CA SER A 58 -22.00 1.56 -26.69
C SER A 58 -20.87 1.59 -27.74
N ARG A 59 -21.04 2.38 -28.81
CA ARG A 59 -20.05 2.50 -29.88
C ARG A 59 -18.69 3.05 -29.41
N GLU A 60 -18.70 4.00 -28.49
CA GLU A 60 -17.47 4.61 -27.95
C GLU A 60 -16.74 3.64 -27.03
N ARG A 61 -17.49 2.92 -26.19
CA ARG A 61 -16.94 1.87 -25.32
C ARG A 61 -16.30 0.76 -26.15
N GLN A 62 -17.00 0.27 -27.17
CA GLN A 62 -16.48 -0.76 -28.07
C GLN A 62 -15.20 -0.32 -28.77
N ARG A 63 -15.11 0.96 -29.19
CA ARG A 63 -13.86 1.51 -29.77
C ARG A 63 -12.70 1.47 -28.78
N ILE A 64 -12.93 1.80 -27.51
CA ILE A 64 -11.89 1.75 -26.47
C ILE A 64 -11.49 0.30 -26.20
N GLU A 65 -12.46 -0.60 -26.01
CA GLU A 65 -12.23 -2.02 -25.72
C GLU A 65 -11.53 -2.76 -26.86
N SER A 66 -11.73 -2.33 -28.10
CA SER A 66 -11.08 -2.92 -29.28
C SER A 66 -9.73 -2.29 -29.59
N SER A 67 -9.23 -1.36 -28.75
CA SER A 67 -7.95 -0.71 -28.97
C SER A 67 -6.81 -1.72 -28.87
N SER A 68 -5.85 -1.64 -29.80
CA SER A 68 -4.70 -2.56 -29.80
C SER A 68 -3.82 -2.39 -28.55
N GLN A 69 -3.90 -1.23 -27.89
CA GLN A 69 -3.18 -0.97 -26.64
C GLN A 69 -3.67 -1.85 -25.47
N LEU A 70 -4.87 -2.43 -25.58
CA LEU A 70 -5.47 -3.24 -24.52
C LEU A 70 -5.22 -4.75 -24.65
N ASN A 71 -4.49 -5.18 -25.68
CA ASN A 71 -4.27 -6.60 -25.99
C ASN A 71 -3.58 -7.38 -24.86
N ASP A 72 -2.68 -6.74 -24.11
CA ASP A 72 -1.90 -7.39 -23.04
C ASP A 72 -2.53 -7.23 -21.64
N ILE A 73 -3.68 -6.56 -21.54
CA ILE A 73 -4.40 -6.36 -20.28
C ILE A 73 -5.07 -7.64 -19.82
N ALA A 74 -5.06 -7.89 -18.52
CA ALA A 74 -5.76 -8.98 -17.88
C ALA A 74 -7.25 -8.94 -18.22
N THR A 75 -7.81 -10.07 -18.63
CA THR A 75 -9.25 -10.18 -18.88
C THR A 75 -9.99 -10.20 -17.55
N SER A 76 -9.48 -10.96 -16.60
CA SER A 76 -10.07 -11.22 -15.28
C SER A 76 -9.12 -10.87 -14.13
N MET A 77 -9.67 -10.79 -12.91
CA MET A 77 -8.89 -10.48 -11.71
C MET A 77 -7.79 -11.51 -11.39
N THR A 78 -7.93 -12.75 -11.84
CA THR A 78 -6.95 -13.83 -11.58
C THR A 78 -5.71 -13.73 -12.46
N GLU A 79 -5.78 -12.99 -13.57
CA GLU A 79 -4.66 -12.75 -14.48
C GLU A 79 -3.86 -11.50 -14.12
N VAL A 80 -4.35 -10.72 -13.15
CA VAL A 80 -3.71 -9.49 -12.69
C VAL A 80 -2.44 -9.84 -11.92
N VAL A 81 -1.32 -9.26 -12.35
CA VAL A 81 -0.05 -9.39 -11.65
C VAL A 81 -0.11 -8.49 -10.42
N GLN A 82 -0.04 -9.09 -9.23
CA GLN A 82 -0.11 -8.34 -7.98
C GLN A 82 1.20 -7.59 -7.73
N PRO A 83 1.15 -6.31 -7.33
CA PRO A 83 2.33 -5.58 -6.93
C PRO A 83 2.97 -6.23 -5.69
N HIS A 84 4.30 -6.22 -5.64
CA HIS A 84 5.04 -6.57 -4.43
C HIS A 84 5.26 -5.32 -3.57
N ASP A 85 5.61 -5.53 -2.31
CA ASP A 85 5.92 -4.43 -1.40
C ASP A 85 7.20 -3.68 -1.79
N GLY A 86 7.24 -2.39 -1.46
CA GLY A 86 8.42 -1.55 -1.63
C GLY A 86 8.59 -0.97 -3.03
N ILE A 87 7.58 -1.11 -3.89
CA ILE A 87 7.57 -0.40 -5.18
C ILE A 87 7.31 1.09 -4.98
N ASN A 88 7.72 1.91 -5.94
CA ASN A 88 7.32 3.32 -5.96
C ASN A 88 5.80 3.45 -6.08
N GLU A 89 5.24 4.50 -5.50
CA GLU A 89 3.82 4.74 -5.60
C GLU A 89 3.35 4.85 -7.07
N ILE A 90 2.22 4.21 -7.36
CA ILE A 90 1.62 4.26 -8.67
C ILE A 90 0.83 5.57 -8.76
N ARG A 91 1.39 6.56 -9.44
CA ARG A 91 0.79 7.90 -9.58
C ARG A 91 -0.66 7.83 -10.05
N GLY A 92 -1.59 8.42 -9.30
CA GLY A 92 -3.03 8.43 -9.65
C GLY A 92 -3.85 7.32 -8.99
N LEU A 93 -3.22 6.40 -8.25
CA LEU A 93 -3.89 5.62 -7.21
C LEU A 93 -3.84 6.39 -5.87
N PRO A 94 -4.83 6.19 -4.98
CA PRO A 94 -4.80 6.81 -3.67
C PRO A 94 -3.77 6.11 -2.77
N THR A 95 -2.86 6.89 -2.20
CA THR A 95 -1.93 6.45 -1.17
C THR A 95 -2.52 6.75 0.21
N VAL A 96 -2.59 5.74 1.08
CA VAL A 96 -3.20 5.87 2.41
C VAL A 96 -2.27 5.30 3.48
N PRO A 97 -2.18 5.93 4.67
CA PRO A 97 -1.48 5.32 5.79
C PRO A 97 -2.21 4.05 6.22
N GLY A 98 -1.45 3.05 6.65
CA GLY A 98 -1.98 1.79 7.15
C GLY A 98 -0.94 1.02 7.92
N PHE A 99 -1.26 -0.25 8.14
CA PHE A 99 -0.52 -1.14 9.01
C PHE A 99 -0.23 -2.46 8.30
N ILE A 100 0.97 -2.98 8.53
CA ILE A 100 1.41 -4.28 8.02
C ILE A 100 1.70 -5.22 9.19
N CYS A 101 1.41 -6.49 8.99
CA CYS A 101 1.81 -7.52 9.94
C CYS A 101 3.32 -7.75 9.81
N ASP A 102 4.08 -7.40 10.84
CA ASP A 102 5.54 -7.57 10.90
C ASP A 102 5.96 -9.05 11.06
N ARG A 103 4.99 -9.93 11.33
CA ARG A 103 5.27 -11.26 11.85
C ARG A 103 5.65 -12.20 10.70
N ALA A 104 6.92 -12.10 10.33
CA ALA A 104 7.62 -13.08 9.50
C ALA A 104 7.93 -14.37 10.27
N LYS A 105 7.80 -14.36 11.59
CA LYS A 105 8.21 -15.48 12.47
C LYS A 105 6.99 -16.27 12.91
N CYS A 106 6.92 -17.48 12.40
CA CYS A 106 6.03 -18.54 12.86
C CYS A 106 6.19 -18.76 14.38
N ASP A 107 5.17 -18.47 15.19
CA ASP A 107 5.17 -18.82 16.63
C ASP A 107 4.63 -20.22 16.90
N HIS A 108 4.61 -21.09 15.89
CA HIS A 108 4.22 -22.47 16.14
C HIS A 108 5.22 -23.07 17.15
N PRO A 109 4.75 -23.67 18.26
CA PRO A 109 5.61 -24.28 19.27
C PRO A 109 6.49 -25.43 18.77
N LYS A 110 6.32 -25.85 17.49
CA LYS A 110 7.02 -26.94 16.81
C LYS A 110 7.85 -26.48 15.60
N CYS A 111 7.99 -25.18 15.37
CA CYS A 111 8.89 -24.71 14.32
C CYS A 111 10.29 -24.52 14.90
N ASP A 112 11.17 -25.47 14.63
CA ASP A 112 12.59 -25.31 14.87
C ASP A 112 13.08 -24.33 13.78
N HIS A 113 13.40 -23.09 14.17
CA HIS A 113 13.49 -21.90 13.31
C HIS A 113 14.45 -21.98 12.10
N ALA A 114 15.16 -23.10 11.88
CA ALA A 114 16.12 -23.28 10.79
C ALA A 114 15.49 -23.74 9.47
N GLU A 115 14.35 -24.47 9.49
CA GLU A 115 13.73 -25.08 8.28
C GLU A 115 12.24 -24.73 8.14
N CYS A 116 11.81 -23.67 8.82
CA CYS A 116 10.42 -23.28 8.90
C CYS A 116 10.03 -22.46 7.65
N ASP A 117 9.68 -23.14 6.56
CA ASP A 117 9.26 -22.57 5.27
C ASP A 117 7.84 -21.96 5.30
N HIS A 118 7.41 -21.44 6.45
CA HIS A 118 6.10 -20.84 6.59
C HIS A 118 6.07 -19.48 5.87
N PRO A 119 5.05 -19.24 5.02
CA PRO A 119 4.93 -17.97 4.32
C PRO A 119 4.78 -16.83 5.34
N LYS A 120 5.53 -15.75 5.12
CA LYS A 120 5.39 -14.50 5.89
C LYS A 120 3.93 -14.07 5.87
N CYS A 121 3.44 -13.54 6.99
CA CYS A 121 2.07 -13.03 7.04
C CYS A 121 1.91 -11.84 6.10
N ASP A 122 1.09 -11.99 5.05
CA ASP A 122 0.82 -10.96 4.04
C ASP A 122 -0.37 -10.05 4.42
N PHE A 123 -0.76 -10.04 5.70
CA PHE A 123 -1.91 -9.27 6.13
C PHE A 123 -1.56 -7.78 6.26
N ARG A 124 -2.30 -6.96 5.50
CA ARG A 124 -2.20 -5.49 5.53
C ARG A 124 -3.58 -4.88 5.74
N SER A 125 -3.64 -3.77 6.47
CA SER A 125 -4.91 -3.08 6.69
C SER A 125 -4.73 -1.59 6.89
N THR A 126 -5.70 -0.80 6.45
CA THR A 126 -5.79 0.63 6.77
C THR A 126 -6.55 0.89 8.08
N ASN A 127 -6.95 -0.17 8.79
CA ASN A 127 -7.76 -0.09 10.00
C ASN A 127 -7.05 -0.80 11.17
N GLU A 128 -6.71 -0.02 12.20
CA GLU A 128 -6.01 -0.50 13.38
C GLU A 128 -6.76 -1.64 14.09
N ASN A 129 -8.09 -1.57 14.18
CA ASN A 129 -8.89 -2.61 14.80
C ASN A 129 -8.86 -3.92 14.00
N GLN A 130 -8.76 -3.85 12.67
CA GLN A 130 -8.67 -5.04 11.82
C GLN A 130 -7.31 -5.73 11.98
N ILE A 131 -6.22 -4.96 11.99
CA ILE A 131 -4.90 -5.56 12.21
C ILE A 131 -4.76 -6.10 13.64
N ARG A 132 -5.32 -5.43 14.64
CA ARG A 132 -5.38 -5.97 16.01
C ARG A 132 -6.17 -7.27 16.10
N LYS A 133 -7.34 -7.35 15.46
CA LYS A 133 -8.12 -8.60 15.37
C LYS A 133 -7.33 -9.70 14.68
N HIS A 134 -6.61 -9.38 13.60
CA HIS A 134 -5.75 -10.30 12.91
C HIS A 134 -4.64 -10.85 13.84
N TYR A 135 -3.89 -9.99 14.52
CA TYR A 135 -2.85 -10.43 15.48
C TYR A 135 -3.40 -11.30 16.62
N ASN A 136 -4.56 -10.94 17.17
CA ASN A 136 -5.18 -11.72 18.23
C ASN A 136 -5.63 -13.09 17.75
N LYS A 137 -6.10 -13.19 16.50
CA LYS A 137 -6.69 -14.41 15.93
C LYS A 137 -5.63 -15.34 15.33
N GLU A 138 -4.80 -14.81 14.44
CA GLU A 138 -3.85 -15.59 13.63
C GLU A 138 -2.51 -15.77 14.35
N HIS A 139 -2.14 -14.83 15.24
CA HIS A 139 -0.86 -14.85 15.94
C HIS A 139 -0.98 -14.96 17.47
N GLN A 140 -2.20 -15.21 17.97
CA GLN A 140 -2.52 -15.35 19.39
C GLN A 140 -1.96 -14.24 20.29
N TRP A 141 -1.77 -13.04 19.73
CA TRP A 141 -1.20 -11.93 20.47
C TRP A 141 -2.14 -11.48 21.58
N LYS A 142 -1.55 -11.16 22.74
CA LYS A 142 -2.27 -10.61 23.88
C LYS A 142 -1.40 -9.53 24.49
N VAL A 143 -1.88 -8.29 24.47
CA VAL A 143 -1.16 -7.11 25.00
C VAL A 143 -0.71 -7.34 26.45
N ALA A 144 -1.59 -7.90 27.28
CA ALA A 144 -1.27 -8.22 28.68
C ALA A 144 -0.11 -9.22 28.87
N LYS A 145 0.24 -9.99 27.83
CA LYS A 145 1.33 -10.99 27.87
C LYS A 145 2.59 -10.54 27.15
N HIS A 146 2.45 -9.74 26.10
CA HIS A 146 3.54 -9.47 25.16
C HIS A 146 3.89 -7.97 25.04
N GLY A 147 3.12 -7.10 25.69
CA GLY A 147 3.30 -5.65 25.59
C GLY A 147 2.61 -5.07 24.36
N ASP A 148 3.25 -4.07 23.76
CA ASP A 148 2.69 -3.28 22.66
C ASP A 148 2.40 -4.13 21.41
N MET A 149 1.50 -3.63 20.55
CA MET A 149 1.16 -4.32 19.32
C MET A 149 2.32 -4.20 18.31
N PRO A 150 2.79 -5.32 17.71
CA PRO A 150 4.01 -5.31 16.92
C PRO A 150 3.74 -5.08 15.42
N TRP A 151 2.75 -4.27 15.02
CA TRP A 151 2.61 -3.96 13.59
C TRP A 151 3.54 -2.83 13.19
N ASP A 152 3.93 -2.82 11.91
CA ASP A 152 4.60 -1.65 11.34
C ASP A 152 3.58 -0.75 10.64
N GLU A 153 3.83 0.55 10.68
CA GLU A 153 3.07 1.53 9.90
C GLU A 153 3.71 1.71 8.52
N ALA A 154 2.88 1.83 7.48
CA ALA A 154 3.34 1.97 6.10
C ALA A 154 2.35 2.77 5.26
N TYR A 155 2.83 3.26 4.12
CA TYR A 155 1.95 3.80 3.07
C TYR A 155 1.50 2.67 2.16
N LEU A 156 0.18 2.55 2.01
CA LEU A 156 -0.45 1.47 1.27
C LEU A 156 -1.17 2.03 0.03
N GLN A 157 -1.09 1.27 -1.05
CA GLN A 157 -1.96 1.43 -2.22
C GLN A 157 -2.67 0.10 -2.51
N THR A 158 -3.74 0.17 -3.31
CA THR A 158 -4.44 -1.01 -3.85
C THR A 158 -4.80 -0.73 -5.31
N LEU A 159 -4.68 -1.74 -6.16
CA LEU A 159 -5.12 -1.62 -7.55
C LEU A 159 -6.65 -1.47 -7.64
N PHE A 160 -7.38 -2.15 -6.74
CA PHE A 160 -8.84 -2.22 -6.80
C PHE A 160 -9.49 -1.66 -5.54
N GLN A 161 -10.50 -0.82 -5.73
CA GLN A 161 -11.24 -0.19 -4.63
C GLN A 161 -12.51 -0.96 -4.23
N GLN A 162 -13.04 -1.86 -5.06
CA GLN A 162 -14.30 -2.56 -4.77
C GLN A 162 -14.06 -4.05 -4.44
N ASN A 163 -14.90 -4.60 -3.53
CA ASN A 163 -15.01 -6.00 -3.10
C ASN A 163 -14.08 -6.50 -1.98
N GLN A 164 -14.40 -7.70 -1.47
CA GLN A 164 -13.72 -8.48 -0.41
C GLN A 164 -12.29 -8.93 -0.76
N ARG A 165 -11.71 -8.45 -1.87
CA ARG A 165 -10.38 -8.80 -2.36
C ARG A 165 -9.53 -7.55 -2.61
N ARG A 166 -9.63 -6.56 -1.70
CA ARG A 166 -8.65 -5.47 -1.68
C ARG A 166 -7.32 -6.05 -1.21
N HIS A 167 -6.35 -6.11 -2.11
CA HIS A 167 -4.98 -6.46 -1.80
C HIS A 167 -4.18 -5.17 -1.73
N TYR A 168 -3.89 -4.75 -0.50
CA TYR A 168 -2.97 -3.64 -0.29
C TYR A 168 -1.54 -4.11 -0.53
N PHE A 169 -0.70 -3.19 -0.98
CA PHE A 169 0.75 -3.35 -1.08
C PHE A 169 1.41 -2.08 -0.57
N VAL A 170 2.62 -2.21 -0.04
CA VAL A 170 3.41 -1.10 0.51
C VAL A 170 4.07 -0.35 -0.63
N VAL A 171 4.02 0.98 -0.56
CA VAL A 171 4.67 1.87 -1.51
C VAL A 171 5.73 2.75 -0.84
N VAL A 172 6.77 3.07 -1.59
CA VAL A 172 7.75 4.09 -1.26
C VAL A 172 7.31 5.41 -1.90
N LEU A 173 7.23 6.46 -1.09
CA LEU A 173 6.91 7.81 -1.57
C LEU A 173 8.15 8.41 -2.24
N GLU A 174 8.01 8.98 -3.44
CA GLU A 174 9.13 9.56 -4.21
C GLU A 174 9.90 10.63 -3.41
N ASP A 175 9.22 11.41 -2.56
CA ASP A 175 9.83 12.47 -1.75
C ASP A 175 10.77 11.96 -0.64
N GLN A 176 10.67 10.67 -0.26
CA GLN A 176 11.51 10.09 0.79
C GLN A 176 12.88 9.59 0.30
N VAL A 177 13.09 9.55 -1.02
CA VAL A 177 14.36 9.06 -1.62
C VAL A 177 15.48 10.10 -1.49
N TYR A 178 15.15 11.38 -1.28
CA TYR A 178 16.14 12.46 -1.23
C TYR A 178 16.79 12.71 0.14
N GLU A 179 16.26 12.15 1.25
CA GLU A 179 16.74 12.48 2.61
C GLU A 179 17.58 11.40 3.31
N SER A 180 17.64 10.15 2.82
CA SER A 180 18.36 9.08 3.52
C SER A 180 19.62 8.61 2.77
N SER A 181 20.79 9.04 3.26
CA SER A 181 22.10 8.45 2.92
C SER A 181 22.38 7.12 3.66
N ASN A 182 21.38 6.54 4.32
CA ASN A 182 21.44 5.23 4.95
C ASN A 182 20.58 4.21 4.18
N PRO A 183 21.00 2.92 4.14
CA PRO A 183 20.27 1.87 3.42
C PRO A 183 18.81 1.80 3.89
N PRO A 184 17.86 1.53 2.97
CA PRO A 184 16.45 1.67 3.27
C PRO A 184 16.04 0.61 4.30
N TYR A 185 15.90 1.03 5.55
CA TYR A 185 14.88 0.44 6.40
C TYR A 185 13.57 0.63 5.64
N ILE A 186 12.98 -0.48 5.16
CA ILE A 186 11.85 -0.52 4.22
C ILE A 186 10.58 0.13 4.82
N TYR A 187 10.61 0.51 6.10
CA TYR A 187 9.53 1.21 6.78
C TYR A 187 10.10 2.42 7.54
N PRO A 188 9.90 3.65 7.05
CA PRO A 188 10.02 4.81 7.90
C PRO A 188 9.00 4.67 9.02
N ARG A 189 9.50 4.65 10.27
CA ARG A 189 8.69 4.69 11.48
C ARG A 189 7.88 5.99 11.43
N ALA A 190 6.66 5.95 10.89
CA ALA A 190 5.72 7.06 11.05
C ALA A 190 5.56 7.26 12.56
N ASN A 191 5.83 8.48 13.02
CA ASN A 191 6.00 8.79 14.43
C ASN A 191 4.81 8.28 15.25
N ALA A 192 5.07 7.28 16.09
CA ALA A 192 4.23 6.95 17.24
C ALA A 192 4.26 8.13 18.21
N SER A 193 3.48 9.15 17.91
CA SER A 193 3.26 10.31 18.76
C SER A 193 1.77 10.57 18.68
N ASN A 194 0.98 9.83 19.49
CA ASN A 194 -0.33 10.23 20.01
C ASN A 194 -1.06 9.16 20.85
N ASN A 195 -0.50 7.97 21.05
CA ASN A 195 -1.06 6.99 21.99
C ASN A 195 -0.17 6.77 23.22
N ALA A 196 0.38 7.85 23.79
CA ALA A 196 0.71 7.83 25.20
C ALA A 196 -0.62 7.81 25.96
N PRO A 197 -0.94 6.80 26.79
CA PRO A 197 -2.02 6.94 27.74
C PRO A 197 -1.71 8.18 28.59
N ASP A 198 -2.70 9.04 28.78
CA ASP A 198 -2.69 10.12 29.78
C ASP A 198 -2.35 9.51 31.15
N SER A 199 -1.06 9.41 31.39
CA SER A 199 -0.48 8.78 32.57
C SER A 199 0.09 9.92 33.37
N SER A 200 -0.81 10.70 33.95
CA SER A 200 -0.48 11.34 35.22
C SER A 200 0.05 10.22 36.13
N PRO A 201 1.34 10.25 36.55
CA PRO A 201 1.88 9.21 37.38
C PRO A 201 1.04 9.12 38.66
N PRO A 202 0.75 7.91 39.17
CA PRO A 202 0.04 7.78 40.44
C PRO A 202 0.80 8.56 41.52
N PRO A 203 0.09 9.23 42.45
CA PRO A 203 0.74 9.99 43.51
C PRO A 203 1.70 9.07 44.25
N VAL A 204 2.97 9.50 44.31
CA VAL A 204 4.03 8.76 44.99
C VAL A 204 3.61 8.58 46.45
N PRO A 205 3.57 7.34 46.97
CA PRO A 205 3.27 7.09 48.38
C PRO A 205 4.16 7.94 49.29
N GLU A 206 3.58 8.53 50.33
CA GLU A 206 4.23 9.52 51.21
C GLU A 206 5.53 8.97 51.84
N ASN A 207 5.56 7.66 52.13
CA ASN A 207 6.75 6.96 52.62
C ASN A 207 7.92 6.92 51.62
N VAL A 208 7.63 6.95 50.31
CA VAL A 208 8.64 7.00 49.24
C VAL A 208 9.16 8.43 49.06
N GLN A 209 8.30 9.45 49.20
CA GLN A 209 8.73 10.85 49.17
C GLN A 209 9.67 11.17 50.34
N ASP A 210 9.37 10.68 51.55
CA ASP A 210 10.23 10.86 52.72
C ASP A 210 11.59 10.18 52.56
N GLU A 211 11.63 8.97 51.99
CA GLU A 211 12.86 8.24 51.70
C GLU A 211 13.73 8.98 50.67
N ILE A 212 13.11 9.54 49.62
CA ILE A 212 13.79 10.36 48.61
C ILE A 212 14.37 11.64 49.23
N MET A 213 13.60 12.37 50.04
CA MET A 213 14.06 13.59 50.70
C MET A 213 15.15 13.31 51.74
N ARG A 214 15.09 12.17 52.43
CA ARG A 214 16.12 11.73 53.38
C ARG A 214 17.43 11.39 52.67
N ARG A 215 17.39 10.85 51.45
CA ARG A 215 18.58 10.61 50.61
C ARG A 215 19.17 11.91 50.09
N TYR A 216 18.33 12.84 49.64
CA TYR A 216 18.78 14.16 49.17
C TYR A 216 19.51 14.97 50.26
N ARG A 217 18.97 14.99 51.48
CA ARG A 217 19.63 15.65 52.62
C ARG A 217 20.97 15.01 52.99
N ARG A 218 21.12 13.69 52.81
CA ARG A 218 22.39 12.99 53.04
C ARG A 218 23.46 13.38 52.01
N VAL A 219 23.08 13.54 50.75
CA VAL A 219 24.01 13.95 49.68
C VAL A 219 24.46 15.39 49.87
N LEU A 220 23.53 16.29 50.23
CA LEU A 220 23.85 17.70 50.45
C LEU A 220 24.68 17.96 51.72
N ALA A 221 24.63 17.08 52.72
CA ALA A 221 25.45 17.18 53.93
C ALA A 221 26.88 16.61 53.76
N MET A 222 27.18 16.01 52.60
CA MET A 222 28.50 15.48 52.24
C MET A 222 29.23 16.33 51.18
N SER A 223 28.65 17.49 50.82
CA SER A 223 29.24 18.54 49.96
C SER A 223 29.56 19.76 50.80
#